data_AF-A0A5Q0TMG7-F1
#
_entry.id   AF-A0A5Q0TMG7-F1
#
_cell.length_a   1.000
_cell.length_b   1.000
_cell.length_c   1.000
_cell.angle_alpha   90.00
_cell.angle_beta   90.00
_cell.angle_gamma   90.00
#
_symmetry.space_group_name_H-M   'P 1'
#
loop_
_entity.id
_entity.type
_entity.pdbx_description
1 polymer ?
#
loop_
_entity_poly.entity_id
_entity_poly.type
_entity_poly.pdbx_seq_one_letter_code
_entity_poly.pdbx_strand_id
1 'polypeptide(L)'
;MLPLTLIAILSLGIVEGLDPYKGLLFSYYFYSFKKVKESYTVPIISSITYYMIGTLVAILLNISYNILTREIIFSLLIAHIFIKLVMGKVLHYPGNMKPKILNVIQWSVLNSIIQMNVIVLFTLSLLSKLSLILLPVTVIIVREITYCLSLKNNKILFNLTKYNFDYFYLITMSLLGTLIIIPPLL
;
A
#
# COMPACT_ATOMS: atom_id res chain seq x y z
N MET A 1 12.17 18.55 7.71
CA MET A 1 11.01 17.72 7.34
C MET A 1 11.29 16.69 6.25
N LEU A 2 11.91 17.08 5.13
CA LEU A 2 12.13 16.19 3.96
C LEU A 2 12.72 14.80 4.29
N PRO A 3 13.76 14.65 5.15
CA PRO A 3 14.31 13.34 5.47
C PRO A 3 13.31 12.44 6.20
N LEU A 4 12.52 12.99 7.13
CA LEU A 4 11.51 12.25 7.87
C LEU A 4 10.35 11.81 6.96
N THR A 5 9.92 12.69 6.04
CA THR A 5 8.94 12.35 5.01
C THR A 5 9.44 11.21 4.15
N LEU A 6 10.70 11.24 3.72
CA LEU A 6 11.31 10.17 2.92
C LEU A 6 11.35 8.84 3.69
N ILE A 7 11.78 8.86 4.96
CA ILE A 7 11.80 7.68 5.83
C ILE A 7 10.39 7.10 6.00
N ALA A 8 9.39 7.95 6.22
CA ALA A 8 7.99 7.51 6.36
C ALA A 8 7.45 6.87 5.07
N ILE A 9 7.73 7.46 3.90
CA ILE A 9 7.30 6.91 2.61
C ILE A 9 8.00 5.58 2.33
N LEU A 10 9.31 5.51 2.54
CA LEU A 10 10.10 4.30 2.28
C LEU A 10 9.71 3.17 3.24
N SER A 11 9.53 3.46 4.53
CA SER A 11 9.07 2.47 5.50
C SER A 11 7.67 1.97 5.17
N LEU A 12 6.74 2.86 4.80
CA LEU A 12 5.42 2.47 4.34
C LEU A 12 5.50 1.59 3.07
N GLY A 13 6.31 1.99 2.09
CA GLY A 13 6.50 1.24 0.85
C GLY A 13 7.09 -0.16 1.08
N ILE A 14 8.02 -0.29 2.05
CA ILE A 14 8.59 -1.57 2.46
C ILE A 14 7.52 -2.45 3.11
N VAL A 15 6.74 -1.92 4.06
CA VAL A 15 5.67 -2.68 4.74
C VAL A 15 4.61 -3.15 3.74
N GLU A 16 4.12 -2.23 2.89
CA GLU A 16 3.13 -2.51 1.84
C GLU A 16 3.64 -3.49 0.76
N GLY A 17 4.96 -3.50 0.54
CA GLY A 17 5.60 -4.33 -0.48
C GLY A 17 5.99 -5.73 0.01
N LEU A 18 6.29 -5.89 1.30
CA LEU A 18 6.60 -7.17 1.92
C LEU A 18 5.36 -8.00 2.24
N ASP A 19 4.19 -7.34 2.39
CA ASP A 19 2.94 -7.99 2.76
C ASP A 19 2.47 -8.97 1.66
N PRO A 20 2.50 -10.30 1.90
CA PRO A 20 2.12 -11.28 0.90
C PRO A 20 0.63 -11.19 0.53
N TYR A 21 -0.21 -10.75 1.47
CA TYR A 21 -1.66 -10.64 1.29
C TYR A 21 -2.05 -9.45 0.40
N LYS A 22 -1.11 -8.54 0.11
CA LYS A 22 -1.32 -7.39 -0.78
C LYS A 22 -1.06 -7.67 -2.26
N GLY A 23 -1.36 -8.89 -2.69
CA GLY A 23 -1.40 -9.28 -4.10
C GLY A 23 -0.21 -10.13 -4.55
N LEU A 24 0.84 -10.25 -3.75
CA LEU A 24 1.98 -11.15 -4.04
C LEU A 24 1.58 -12.62 -4.15
N LEU A 25 0.57 -13.05 -3.38
CA LEU A 25 -0.01 -14.39 -3.51
C LEU A 25 -0.52 -14.70 -4.93
N PHE A 26 -0.97 -13.69 -5.70
CA PHE A 26 -1.33 -13.90 -7.10
C PHE A 26 -0.11 -14.23 -7.96
N SER A 27 1.04 -13.59 -7.73
CA SER A 27 2.27 -13.88 -8.47
C SER A 27 2.67 -15.34 -8.28
N TYR A 28 2.69 -15.83 -7.03
CA TYR A 28 3.01 -17.23 -6.74
C TYR A 28 1.98 -18.19 -7.34
N TYR A 29 0.68 -17.84 -7.31
CA TYR A 29 -0.33 -18.63 -7.99
C TYR A 29 -0.03 -18.73 -9.48
N PHE A 30 0.12 -17.61 -10.21
CA PHE A 30 0.37 -17.64 -11.65
C PHE A 30 1.62 -18.45 -11.99
N TYR A 31 2.67 -18.31 -11.19
CA TYR A 31 3.88 -19.10 -11.33
C TYR A 31 3.64 -20.61 -11.19
N SER A 32 2.91 -21.04 -10.16
CA SER A 32 2.59 -22.45 -9.92
C SER A 32 1.79 -23.11 -11.06
N PHE A 33 1.02 -22.31 -11.81
CA PHE A 33 0.28 -22.75 -13.00
C PHE A 33 1.02 -22.47 -14.33
N LYS A 34 2.36 -22.33 -14.30
CA LYS A 34 3.23 -22.11 -15.46
C LYS A 34 2.95 -20.82 -16.25
N LYS A 35 2.25 -19.86 -15.66
CA LYS A 35 1.96 -18.54 -16.23
C LYS A 35 3.04 -17.54 -15.82
N VAL A 36 4.26 -17.77 -16.31
CA VAL A 36 5.46 -17.05 -15.89
C VAL A 36 5.34 -15.56 -16.18
N LYS A 37 4.89 -15.18 -17.38
CA LYS A 37 4.77 -13.76 -17.76
C LYS A 37 3.81 -13.02 -16.81
N GLU A 38 2.65 -13.60 -16.54
CA GLU A 38 1.64 -13.03 -15.66
C GLU A 38 2.12 -12.92 -14.22
N SER A 39 2.95 -13.86 -13.76
CA SER A 39 3.49 -13.83 -12.41
C SER A 39 4.34 -12.59 -12.11
N TYR A 40 5.10 -12.11 -13.11
CA TYR A 40 5.94 -10.91 -13.04
C TYR A 40 5.17 -9.61 -13.31
N THR A 41 4.00 -9.67 -13.96
CA THR A 41 3.20 -8.46 -14.19
C THR A 41 2.32 -8.10 -12.99
N VAL A 42 1.98 -9.07 -12.14
CA VAL A 42 1.13 -8.88 -10.97
C VAL A 42 1.65 -7.82 -9.98
N PRO A 43 2.93 -7.78 -9.59
CA PRO A 43 3.43 -6.76 -8.65
C PRO A 43 3.20 -5.34 -9.18
N ILE A 44 3.41 -5.14 -10.49
CA ILE A 44 3.20 -3.87 -11.18
C ILE A 44 1.71 -3.53 -11.23
N ILE A 45 0.88 -4.43 -11.78
CA ILE A 45 -0.55 -4.19 -12.00
C ILE A 45 -1.27 -3.97 -10.67
N SER A 46 -1.00 -4.82 -9.68
CA SER A 46 -1.65 -4.73 -8.38
C SER A 46 -1.30 -3.42 -7.67
N SER A 47 -0.05 -2.96 -7.74
CA SER A 47 0.39 -1.72 -7.09
C SER A 47 -0.18 -0.48 -7.79
N ILE A 48 -0.09 -0.43 -9.13
CA ILE A 48 -0.61 0.70 -9.90
C ILE A 48 -2.12 0.83 -9.66
N THR A 49 -2.89 -0.25 -9.82
CA THR A 49 -4.35 -0.21 -9.66
C THR A 49 -4.79 0.12 -8.25
N TYR A 50 -4.03 -0.32 -7.24
CA TYR A 50 -4.34 -0.06 -5.84
C TYR A 50 -4.18 1.42 -5.46
N TYR A 51 -3.16 2.12 -5.98
CA TYR A 51 -2.92 3.54 -5.66
C TYR A 51 -3.49 4.53 -6.69
N MET A 52 -3.72 4.11 -7.93
CA MET A 52 -4.06 5.01 -9.05
C MET A 52 -5.28 5.89 -8.77
N ILE A 53 -6.37 5.34 -8.23
CA ILE A 53 -7.59 6.11 -7.95
C ILE A 53 -7.29 7.21 -6.94
N GLY A 54 -6.65 6.89 -5.81
CA GLY A 54 -6.39 7.90 -4.80
C GLY A 54 -5.33 8.91 -5.24
N THR A 55 -4.34 8.52 -6.06
CA THR A 55 -3.37 9.45 -6.66
C THR A 55 -4.08 10.44 -7.58
N LEU A 56 -5.00 9.96 -8.42
CA LEU A 56 -5.80 10.81 -9.31
C LEU A 56 -6.62 11.82 -8.51
N VAL A 57 -7.34 11.36 -7.48
CA VAL A 57 -8.18 12.23 -6.65
C VAL A 57 -7.33 13.23 -5.87
N ALA A 58 -6.18 12.83 -5.31
CA ALA A 58 -5.28 13.71 -4.58
C ALA A 58 -4.72 14.84 -5.48
N ILE A 59 -4.37 14.52 -6.73
CA ILE A 59 -3.91 15.51 -7.71
C ILE A 59 -5.04 16.46 -8.08
N LEU A 60 -6.24 15.93 -8.34
CA LEU A 60 -7.42 16.72 -8.76
C LEU A 60 -7.84 17.72 -7.68
N LEU A 61 -7.85 17.31 -6.41
CA LEU A 61 -8.23 18.16 -5.29
C LEU A 61 -7.18 19.25 -4.96
N ASN A 62 -5.95 19.10 -5.45
CA ASN A 62 -4.82 20.00 -5.18
C ASN A 62 -4.76 20.44 -3.70
N ILE A 63 -4.70 19.44 -2.81
CA ILE A 63 -4.78 19.60 -1.36
C ILE A 63 -3.72 20.60 -0.87
N SER A 64 -4.18 21.69 -0.25
CA SER A 64 -3.32 22.76 0.26
C SER A 64 -2.85 22.48 1.69
N TYR A 65 -1.60 22.85 1.99
CA TYR A 65 -1.02 22.72 3.33
C TYR A 65 -1.48 23.88 4.22
N ASN A 66 -2.62 23.73 4.88
CA ASN A 66 -3.10 24.68 5.90
C ASN A 66 -3.60 23.92 7.14
N ILE A 67 -3.80 24.63 8.26
CA ILE A 67 -4.16 24.03 9.56
C ILE A 67 -5.45 23.21 9.46
N LEU A 68 -6.49 23.76 8.85
CA LEU A 68 -7.78 23.08 8.70
C LEU A 68 -7.65 21.77 7.89
N THR A 69 -6.95 21.81 6.76
CA THR A 69 -6.72 20.62 5.92
C THR A 69 -5.93 19.55 6.67
N ARG A 70 -4.95 19.94 7.50
CA ARG A 70 -4.16 19.01 8.32
C ARG A 70 -5.02 18.30 9.35
N GLU A 71 -5.89 19.03 10.06
CA GLU A 71 -6.79 18.46 11.06
C GLU A 71 -7.81 17.49 10.43
N ILE A 72 -8.37 17.86 9.27
CA ILE A 72 -9.28 16.99 8.52
C ILE A 72 -8.57 15.71 8.09
N ILE A 73 -7.40 15.82 7.46
CA ILE A 73 -6.64 14.65 6.98
C ILE A 73 -6.15 13.78 8.14
N PHE A 74 -5.73 14.37 9.26
CA PHE A 74 -5.36 13.62 10.44
C PHE A 74 -6.55 12.84 11.03
N SER A 75 -7.73 13.46 11.10
CA SER A 75 -8.95 12.79 11.55
C SER A 75 -9.35 11.63 10.63
N LEU A 76 -9.24 11.83 9.31
CA LEU A 76 -9.45 10.79 8.32
C LEU A 76 -8.40 9.66 8.47
N LEU A 77 -7.14 9.99 8.75
CA LEU A 77 -6.08 9.01 8.96
C LEU A 77 -6.38 8.10 10.16
N ILE A 78 -6.94 8.64 11.24
CA ILE A 78 -7.42 7.84 12.38
C ILE A 78 -8.56 6.90 11.95
N ALA A 79 -9.54 7.40 11.19
CA ALA A 79 -10.64 6.58 10.70
C ALA A 79 -10.14 5.44 9.78
N HIS A 80 -9.18 5.75 8.91
CA HIS A 80 -8.48 4.78 8.07
C HIS A 80 -7.80 3.69 8.90
N ILE A 81 -7.04 4.07 9.93
CA ILE A 81 -6.39 3.13 10.86
C ILE A 81 -7.43 2.22 11.52
N PHE A 82 -8.55 2.77 11.97
CA PHE A 82 -9.62 1.99 12.60
C PHE A 82 -10.24 0.98 11.62
N ILE A 83 -10.57 1.41 10.41
CA ILE A 83 -11.14 0.52 9.37
C ILE A 83 -10.14 -0.57 9.00
N LYS A 84 -8.85 -0.24 8.89
CA LYS A 84 -7.78 -1.21 8.66
C LYS A 84 -7.74 -2.29 9.75
N LEU A 85 -7.84 -1.90 11.03
CA LEU A 85 -7.84 -2.82 12.16
C LEU A 85 -9.06 -3.77 12.14
N VAL A 86 -10.23 -3.26 11.79
CA VAL A 86 -11.47 -4.05 11.73
C VAL A 86 -11.51 -4.95 10.50
N MET A 87 -11.19 -4.41 9.33
CA MET A 87 -11.36 -5.07 8.04
C MET A 87 -10.12 -5.84 7.57
N GLY A 88 -8.94 -5.59 8.13
CA GLY A 88 -7.68 -6.23 7.71
C GLY A 88 -7.77 -7.76 7.66
N LYS A 89 -8.50 -8.35 8.61
CA LYS A 89 -8.74 -9.80 8.70
C LYS A 89 -9.81 -10.33 7.74
N VAL A 90 -10.68 -9.45 7.23
CA VAL A 90 -11.84 -9.81 6.39
C VAL A 90 -11.50 -9.74 4.90
N LEU A 91 -10.38 -9.11 4.55
CA LEU A 91 -9.94 -8.92 3.16
C LEU A 91 -9.23 -10.14 2.62
N HIS A 92 -9.95 -11.25 2.58
CA HIS A 92 -9.52 -12.46 1.89
C HIS A 92 -10.28 -12.67 0.59
N TYR A 93 -9.57 -13.28 -0.35
CA TYR A 93 -10.09 -13.70 -1.64
C TYR A 93 -11.37 -14.53 -1.46
N PRO A 94 -12.54 -14.14 -2.00
CA PRO A 94 -13.66 -15.06 -2.11
C PRO A 94 -13.21 -16.19 -3.04
N GLY A 95 -13.01 -17.38 -2.44
CA GLY A 95 -12.26 -18.54 -2.96
C GLY A 95 -12.77 -19.22 -4.23
N ASN A 96 -13.51 -18.52 -5.10
CA ASN A 96 -14.12 -19.11 -6.30
C ASN A 96 -13.57 -18.56 -7.62
N MET A 97 -12.64 -17.61 -7.60
CA MET A 97 -12.06 -17.07 -8.82
C MET A 97 -10.84 -17.90 -9.25
N LYS A 98 -10.85 -18.41 -10.48
CA LYS A 98 -9.59 -18.71 -11.20
C LYS A 98 -8.89 -17.38 -11.41
N PRO A 99 -7.71 -17.11 -10.83
CA PRO A 99 -7.10 -15.79 -10.95
C PRO A 99 -6.72 -15.54 -12.41
N LYS A 100 -7.36 -14.51 -12.96
CA LYS A 100 -7.00 -13.82 -14.20
C LYS A 100 -6.43 -12.46 -13.80
N ILE A 101 -5.63 -11.84 -14.67
CA ILE A 101 -5.13 -10.48 -14.43
C ILE A 101 -6.29 -9.50 -14.14
N LEU A 102 -7.42 -9.66 -14.84
CA LEU A 102 -8.63 -8.88 -14.57
C LEU A 102 -9.11 -9.00 -13.12
N ASN A 103 -9.04 -10.19 -12.53
CA ASN A 103 -9.45 -10.42 -11.16
C ASN A 103 -8.46 -9.77 -10.17
N VAL A 104 -7.17 -9.71 -10.52
CA VAL A 104 -6.16 -8.97 -9.73
C VAL A 104 -6.50 -7.49 -9.73
N ILE A 105 -6.85 -6.93 -10.88
CA ILE A 105 -7.26 -5.52 -11.01
C ILE A 105 -8.51 -5.25 -10.16
N GLN A 106 -9.56 -6.06 -10.32
CA GLN A 106 -10.81 -5.93 -9.57
C GLN A 106 -10.57 -6.03 -8.06
N TRP A 107 -9.79 -7.02 -7.64
CA TRP A 107 -9.42 -7.23 -6.25
C TRP A 107 -8.63 -6.04 -5.69
N SER A 108 -7.64 -5.53 -6.42
CA SER A 108 -6.83 -4.37 -6.00
C SER A 108 -7.67 -3.11 -5.84
N VAL A 109 -8.59 -2.86 -6.77
CA VAL A 109 -9.49 -1.69 -6.71
C VAL A 109 -10.49 -1.83 -5.56
N LEU A 110 -11.12 -2.98 -5.40
CA LEU A 110 -12.10 -3.21 -4.34
C LEU A 110 -11.44 -3.09 -2.96
N ASN A 111 -10.26 -3.69 -2.79
CA ASN A 111 -9.51 -3.59 -1.54
C ASN A 111 -9.02 -2.17 -1.28
N SER A 112 -8.64 -1.41 -2.31
CA SER A 112 -8.19 -0.04 -2.11
C SER A 112 -9.32 0.86 -1.60
N ILE A 113 -10.55 0.64 -2.08
CA ILE A 113 -11.77 1.33 -1.65
C ILE A 113 -12.17 0.91 -0.24
N ILE A 114 -12.29 -0.39 0.02
CA ILE A 114 -12.76 -0.90 1.34
C ILE A 114 -11.79 -0.49 2.45
N GLN A 115 -10.48 -0.54 2.19
CA GLN A 115 -9.47 -0.10 3.17
C GLN A 115 -9.29 1.42 3.20
N MET A 116 -10.05 2.20 2.42
CA MET A 116 -9.92 3.66 2.32
C MET A 116 -8.49 4.17 2.03
N ASN A 117 -7.71 3.45 1.23
CA ASN A 117 -6.30 3.81 0.99
C ASN A 117 -6.11 5.19 0.33
N VAL A 118 -7.17 5.78 -0.24
CA VAL A 118 -7.18 7.17 -0.69
C VAL A 118 -6.73 8.15 0.40
N ILE A 119 -7.04 7.87 1.67
CA ILE A 119 -6.64 8.70 2.82
C ILE A 119 -5.12 8.74 3.00
N VAL A 120 -4.44 7.61 2.74
CA VAL A 120 -2.97 7.54 2.74
C VAL A 120 -2.41 8.46 1.67
N LEU A 121 -3.02 8.49 0.49
CA LEU A 121 -2.57 9.32 -0.62
C LEU A 121 -2.87 10.81 -0.38
N PHE A 122 -3.96 11.15 0.30
CA PHE A 122 -4.20 12.51 0.76
C PHE A 122 -3.13 12.97 1.76
N THR A 123 -2.84 12.13 2.76
CA THR A 123 -1.76 12.35 3.73
C THR A 123 -0.42 12.61 3.04
N LEU A 124 -0.06 11.76 2.10
CA LEU A 124 1.15 11.87 1.31
C LEU A 124 1.18 13.14 0.44
N SER A 125 0.07 13.45 -0.25
CA SER A 125 -0.03 14.66 -1.08
C SER A 125 0.17 15.95 -0.28
N LEU A 126 -0.28 15.97 0.97
CA LEU A 126 -0.11 17.10 1.88
C LEU A 126 1.37 17.25 2.30
N LEU A 127 2.10 16.15 2.49
CA LEU A 127 3.52 16.20 2.85
C LEU A 127 4.43 16.52 1.66
N SER A 128 4.16 15.93 0.49
CA SER A 128 4.93 16.17 -0.74
C SER A 128 4.22 15.56 -1.95
N LYS A 129 4.02 16.32 -3.04
CA LYS A 129 3.46 15.76 -4.28
C LYS A 129 4.31 14.63 -4.88
N LEU A 130 5.62 14.66 -4.68
CA LEU A 130 6.54 13.61 -5.13
C LEU A 130 6.25 12.26 -4.45
N SER A 131 5.75 12.29 -3.21
CA SER A 131 5.44 11.08 -2.44
C SER A 131 4.36 10.20 -3.08
N LEU A 132 3.45 10.81 -3.87
CA LEU A 132 2.42 10.10 -4.63
C LEU A 132 3.01 9.16 -5.70
N ILE A 133 4.22 9.46 -6.18
CA ILE A 133 4.95 8.63 -7.15
C ILE A 133 5.90 7.68 -6.43
N LEU A 134 6.61 8.19 -5.41
CA LEU A 134 7.58 7.40 -4.64
C LEU A 134 6.94 6.18 -3.96
N LEU A 135 5.74 6.32 -3.38
CA LEU A 135 5.08 5.19 -2.73
C LEU A 135 4.80 4.04 -3.72
N PRO A 136 4.07 4.22 -4.84
CA PRO A 136 3.86 3.14 -5.81
C PRO A 136 5.16 2.52 -6.33
N VAL A 137 6.18 3.33 -6.64
CA VAL A 137 7.47 2.84 -7.15
C VAL A 137 8.18 1.96 -6.12
N THR A 138 8.25 2.41 -4.87
CA THR A 138 8.91 1.66 -3.79
C THR A 138 8.18 0.35 -3.50
N VAL A 139 6.84 0.36 -3.50
CA VAL A 139 6.03 -0.86 -3.33
C VAL A 139 6.27 -1.84 -4.47
N ILE A 140 6.30 -1.38 -5.73
CA ILE A 140 6.59 -2.25 -6.89
C ILE A 140 7.96 -2.91 -6.74
N ILE A 141 8.99 -2.14 -6.44
CA ILE A 141 10.36 -2.65 -6.29
C ILE A 141 10.43 -3.68 -5.16
N VAL A 142 9.87 -3.36 -3.98
CA VAL A 142 9.91 -4.26 -2.83
C VAL A 142 9.11 -5.53 -3.10
N ARG A 143 7.93 -5.44 -3.73
CA ARG A 143 7.15 -6.64 -4.12
C ARG A 143 7.93 -7.51 -5.08
N GLU A 144 8.54 -6.93 -6.11
CA GLU A 144 9.28 -7.68 -7.12
C GLU A 144 10.49 -8.42 -6.51
N ILE A 145 11.24 -7.73 -5.64
CA ILE A 145 12.35 -8.34 -4.89
C ILE A 145 11.82 -9.47 -4.00
N THR A 146 10.75 -9.24 -3.27
CA THR A 146 10.13 -10.22 -2.36
C THR A 146 9.65 -11.46 -3.10
N TYR A 147 9.03 -11.26 -4.26
CA TYR A 147 8.60 -12.30 -5.17
C TYR A 147 9.79 -13.14 -5.64
N CYS A 148 10.79 -12.50 -6.23
CA CYS A 148 11.99 -13.16 -6.76
C CYS A 148 12.76 -13.95 -5.69
N LEU A 149 12.91 -13.39 -4.49
CA LEU A 149 13.59 -14.08 -3.38
C LEU A 149 12.80 -15.30 -2.90
N SER A 150 11.49 -15.15 -2.78
CA SER A 150 10.62 -16.24 -2.32
C SER A 150 10.49 -17.38 -3.33
N LEU A 151 10.58 -17.11 -4.64
CA LEU A 151 10.67 -18.15 -5.66
C LEU A 151 11.91 -19.03 -5.47
N LYS A 152 13.04 -18.43 -5.07
CA LYS A 152 14.28 -19.16 -4.82
C LYS A 152 14.23 -19.94 -3.50
N ASN A 153 13.48 -19.45 -2.52
CA ASN A 153 13.37 -20.07 -1.21
C ASN A 153 11.98 -19.87 -0.59
N ASN A 154 11.12 -20.88 -0.70
CA ASN A 154 9.76 -20.86 -0.18
C ASN A 154 9.68 -20.59 1.34
N LYS A 155 10.76 -20.84 2.11
CA LYS A 155 10.78 -20.50 3.54
C LYS A 155 10.64 -19.00 3.79
N ILE A 156 11.07 -18.16 2.84
CA ILE A 156 10.92 -16.70 2.91
C ILE A 156 9.43 -16.34 2.91
N LEU A 157 8.66 -16.87 1.94
CA LEU A 157 7.21 -16.65 1.89
C LEU A 157 6.52 -17.11 3.17
N PHE A 158 6.87 -18.29 3.67
CA PHE A 158 6.29 -18.82 4.91
C PHE A 158 6.65 -18.00 6.15
N ASN A 159 7.84 -17.40 6.19
CA ASN A 159 8.21 -16.50 7.27
C ASN A 159 7.49 -15.15 7.15
N LEU A 160 7.30 -14.65 5.94
CA LEU A 160 6.53 -13.42 5.70
C LEU A 160 5.10 -13.57 6.18
N THR A 161 4.43 -14.68 5.87
CA THR A 161 3.03 -14.91 6.30
C THR A 161 2.85 -15.02 7.81
N LYS A 162 3.92 -15.23 8.59
CA LYS A 162 3.90 -15.23 10.07
C LYS A 162 3.96 -13.84 10.68
N TYR A 163 4.43 -12.83 9.94
CA TYR A 163 4.51 -11.46 10.48
C TYR A 163 3.13 -10.81 10.53
N ASN A 164 2.92 -10.01 11.58
CA ASN A 164 1.75 -9.16 11.70
C ASN A 164 1.99 -7.83 10.95
N PHE A 165 1.78 -7.83 9.65
CA PHE A 165 1.95 -6.63 8.81
C PHE A 165 1.01 -5.48 9.21
N ASP A 166 -0.16 -5.78 9.79
CA ASP A 166 -1.06 -4.74 10.30
C ASP A 166 -0.41 -3.97 11.45
N TYR A 167 0.36 -4.63 12.31
CA TYR A 167 1.10 -3.94 13.39
C TYR A 167 2.18 -3.00 12.84
N PHE A 168 2.99 -3.47 11.89
CA PHE A 168 4.00 -2.60 11.26
C PHE A 168 3.37 -1.44 10.50
N TYR A 169 2.22 -1.69 9.86
CA TYR A 169 1.43 -0.69 9.17
C TYR A 169 0.90 0.37 10.14
N LEU A 170 0.42 -0.01 11.32
CA LEU A 170 -0.01 0.96 12.34
C LEU A 170 1.12 1.89 12.74
N ILE A 171 2.31 1.35 12.99
CA ILE A 171 3.49 2.14 13.38
C ILE A 171 3.83 3.16 12.28
N THR A 172 3.87 2.74 11.01
CA THR A 172 4.18 3.66 9.90
C THR A 172 3.09 4.72 9.70
N MET A 173 1.83 4.37 9.91
CA MET A 173 0.72 5.31 9.82
C MET A 173 0.67 6.30 10.98
N SER A 174 1.02 5.87 12.20
CA SER A 174 1.19 6.78 13.34
C SER A 174 2.34 7.76 13.10
N LEU A 175 3.46 7.31 12.54
CA LEU A 175 4.57 8.18 12.11
C LEU A 175 4.14 9.20 11.05
N LEU A 176 3.32 8.80 10.08
CA LEU A 176 2.75 9.74 9.10
C LEU A 176 1.82 10.76 9.77
N GLY A 177 1.00 10.32 10.73
CA GLY A 177 0.11 11.20 11.48
C GLY A 177 0.85 12.26 12.28
N THR A 178 1.94 11.89 12.97
CA THR A 178 2.76 12.86 13.70
C THR A 178 3.42 13.87 12.76
N LEU A 179 3.87 13.45 11.58
CA LEU A 179 4.44 14.36 10.57
C LEU A 179 3.42 15.37 10.02
N ILE A 180 2.14 15.01 9.96
CA ILE A 180 1.08 15.96 9.59
C ILE A 180 0.87 17.00 10.68
N ILE A 181 0.90 16.62 11.97
CA ILE A 181 0.58 17.52 13.10
C ILE A 181 1.77 18.40 13.51
N ILE A 182 3.00 17.93 13.37
CA ILE A 182 4.16 18.74 13.67
C ILE A 182 4.27 19.83 12.59
N PRO A 183 4.23 21.13 12.96
CA PRO A 183 4.39 22.19 11.97
C PRO A 183 5.75 22.03 11.26
N PRO A 184 5.87 22.45 9.98
CA PRO A 184 7.16 22.53 9.35
C PRO A 184 8.01 23.47 10.17
N LEU A 185 9.02 22.94 10.86
CA LEU A 185 10.13 23.77 11.33
C LEU A 185 10.70 24.42 10.06
N LEU A 186 10.47 25.73 9.96
CA LEU A 186 11.03 26.64 8.97
C LEU A 186 12.53 26.35 8.78
#